data_AF-A0AAD6WL76-F1
#
_entry.id   AF-A0AAD6WL76-F1
#
_cell.length_a   1.000
_cell.length_b   1.000
_cell.length_c   1.000
_cell.angle_alpha   90.00
_cell.angle_beta   90.00
_cell.angle_gamma   90.00
#
_symmetry.space_group_name_H-M   'P 1'
#
loop_
_entity.id
_entity.type
_entity.pdbx_description
1 polymer ?
#
loop_
_entity_poly.entity_id
_entity_poly.type
_entity_poly.pdbx_seq_one_letter_code
_entity_poly.pdbx_strand_id
1 'polypeptide(L)'
;MKPTASFLSVASVISLLPTAKALVGSSWTVTNVPSTGLTDITFPLTIVEADHISGYYFAQQFAFINSGDVGYTGLQPRPNQNGKPVLQGAPRRTATAPLGRTAVQVKRNGSSVWVGTAIGTVTGARVHIGSYTLPAGVGGIQSRQAGFVEWYPWNGGEPPNHCARLPYQKTLFGHPYTTHLGSVGTQSLAYEYGDCVGQVAFKKKRLLIGGVENNCGFKGQTGV
;
A
#
# COMPACT_ATOMS: atom_id res chain seq x y z
N MET A 1 43.48 24.85 16.53
CA MET A 1 42.88 24.98 15.19
C MET A 1 42.47 23.58 14.75
N LYS A 2 41.16 23.33 14.62
CA LYS A 2 40.59 22.05 14.16
C LYS A 2 40.24 22.19 12.67
N PRO A 3 40.62 21.27 11.78
CA PRO A 3 40.13 21.33 10.42
C PRO A 3 38.67 20.88 10.37
N THR A 4 37.92 21.65 9.60
CA THR A 4 36.51 21.56 9.24
C THR A 4 36.17 20.20 8.62
N ALA A 5 35.16 19.52 9.17
CA ALA A 5 34.55 18.36 8.52
C ALA A 5 33.56 18.86 7.45
N SER A 6 33.92 18.67 6.19
CA SER A 6 33.01 18.84 5.05
C SER A 6 31.86 17.86 5.16
N PHE A 7 30.63 18.38 5.24
CA PHE A 7 29.42 17.60 5.10
C PHE A 7 29.30 17.12 3.66
N LEU A 8 29.66 15.86 3.42
CA LEU A 8 29.25 15.14 2.22
C LEU A 8 27.73 14.98 2.29
N SER A 9 27.02 15.79 1.50
CA SER A 9 25.60 15.61 1.24
C SER A 9 25.42 14.24 0.60
N VAL A 10 24.86 13.28 1.33
CA VAL A 10 24.38 12.03 0.75
C VAL A 10 23.21 12.43 -0.14
N ALA A 11 23.48 12.52 -1.44
CA ALA A 11 22.43 12.64 -2.44
C ALA A 11 21.46 11.47 -2.20
N SER A 12 20.24 11.79 -1.77
CA SER A 12 19.17 10.81 -1.68
C SER A 12 18.99 10.26 -3.07
N VAL A 13 19.42 9.01 -3.26
CA VAL A 13 19.02 8.23 -4.41
C VAL A 13 17.51 8.06 -4.22
N ILE A 14 16.74 8.95 -4.85
CA ILE A 14 15.37 8.62 -5.24
C ILE A 14 15.56 7.36 -6.06
N SER A 15 15.38 6.20 -5.44
CA SER A 15 15.25 4.95 -6.17
C SER A 15 14.14 5.22 -7.16
N LEU A 16 14.51 5.41 -8.42
CA LEU A 16 13.58 5.44 -9.52
C LEU A 16 12.88 4.09 -9.44
N LEU A 17 11.69 4.06 -8.85
CA LEU A 17 10.76 2.98 -9.11
C LEU A 17 10.59 3.02 -10.64
N PRO A 18 11.05 1.98 -11.38
CA PRO A 18 10.86 1.88 -12.81
C PRO A 18 9.38 2.09 -13.07
N THR A 19 9.04 3.09 -13.88
CA THR A 19 7.70 3.59 -14.22
C THR A 19 6.58 2.64 -13.84
N ALA A 20 6.16 2.66 -12.57
CA ALA A 20 5.01 1.90 -12.15
C ALA A 20 3.81 2.51 -12.88
N LYS A 21 3.24 1.78 -13.82
CA LYS A 21 1.98 2.14 -14.44
C LYS A 21 0.86 1.78 -13.48
N ALA A 22 0.79 2.57 -12.43
CA ALA A 22 -0.44 3.14 -11.93
C ALA A 22 -1.72 2.68 -12.67
N LEU A 23 -2.61 1.95 -12.01
CA LEU A 23 -3.90 1.56 -12.60
C LEU A 23 -5.06 2.18 -11.84
N VAL A 24 -5.04 2.04 -10.52
CA VAL A 24 -6.10 2.55 -9.65
C VAL A 24 -5.48 3.29 -8.49
N GLY A 25 -5.81 4.57 -8.36
CA GLY A 25 -5.43 5.42 -7.24
C GLY A 25 -6.60 5.62 -6.28
N SER A 26 -6.28 5.89 -5.02
CA SER A 26 -7.23 6.41 -4.03
C SER A 26 -6.48 7.28 -3.03
N SER A 27 -7.21 7.96 -2.16
CA SER A 27 -6.64 8.77 -1.08
C SER A 27 -7.31 8.43 0.24
N TRP A 28 -6.63 8.77 1.32
CA TRP A 28 -7.16 8.61 2.66
C TRP A 28 -6.80 9.82 3.53
N THR A 29 -7.63 10.06 4.53
CA THR A 29 -7.44 11.10 5.55
C THR A 29 -7.75 10.55 6.94
N VAL A 30 -7.15 11.12 7.97
CA VAL A 30 -7.47 10.89 9.38
C VAL A 30 -7.63 12.25 10.05
N THR A 31 -8.74 12.46 10.73
CA THR A 31 -8.99 13.67 11.52
C THR A 31 -8.43 13.54 12.94
N ASN A 32 -8.39 14.65 13.68
CA ASN A 32 -7.92 14.68 15.07
C ASN A 32 -6.55 14.00 15.24
N VAL A 33 -5.56 14.47 14.49
CA VAL A 33 -4.19 13.93 14.51
C VAL A 33 -3.31 14.83 15.37
N PRO A 34 -2.47 14.29 16.26
CA PRO A 34 -1.49 15.08 17.02
C PRO A 34 -0.61 15.92 16.09
N SER A 35 -0.17 17.09 16.56
CA SER A 35 0.80 17.93 15.82
C SER A 35 2.14 17.21 15.58
N THR A 36 2.47 16.24 16.42
CA THR A 36 3.64 15.34 16.27
C THR A 36 3.39 14.18 15.32
N GLY A 37 2.18 14.01 14.78
CA GLY A 37 1.78 12.93 13.87
C GLY A 37 1.29 11.68 14.60
N LEU A 38 0.69 10.75 13.83
CA LEU A 38 0.23 9.46 14.35
C LEU A 38 1.42 8.54 14.67
N THR A 39 1.31 7.73 15.72
CA THR A 39 2.29 6.68 16.05
C THR A 39 1.93 5.31 15.48
N ASP A 40 0.69 5.15 15.02
CA ASP A 40 0.23 4.00 14.27
C ASP A 40 -0.89 4.36 13.31
N ILE A 41 -1.02 3.57 12.25
CA ILE A 41 -2.17 3.59 11.35
C ILE A 41 -2.40 2.17 10.82
N THR A 42 -3.65 1.79 10.68
CA THR A 42 -4.06 0.48 10.19
C THR A 42 -5.03 0.65 9.04
N PHE A 43 -4.75 -0.04 7.93
CA PHE A 43 -5.54 0.01 6.71
C PHE A 43 -6.22 -1.34 6.48
N PRO A 44 -7.56 -1.42 6.57
CA PRO A 44 -8.28 -2.59 6.11
C PRO A 44 -8.14 -2.77 4.60
N LEU A 45 -7.72 -3.97 4.18
CA LEU A 45 -7.46 -4.34 2.79
C LEU A 45 -7.96 -5.76 2.53
N THR A 46 -8.95 -5.90 1.64
CA THR A 46 -9.43 -7.22 1.21
C THR A 46 -9.23 -7.37 -0.28
N ILE A 47 -8.37 -8.31 -0.68
CA ILE A 47 -8.29 -8.79 -2.06
C ILE A 47 -9.42 -9.80 -2.21
N VAL A 48 -10.50 -9.40 -2.88
CA VAL A 48 -11.69 -10.25 -3.11
C VAL A 48 -11.40 -11.25 -4.22
N GLU A 49 -10.74 -10.77 -5.26
CA GLU A 49 -10.44 -11.54 -6.46
C GLU A 49 -9.16 -10.99 -7.06
N ALA A 50 -8.20 -11.87 -7.32
CA ALA A 50 -7.00 -11.60 -8.09
C ALA A 50 -6.37 -12.94 -8.46
N ASP A 51 -5.74 -13.01 -9.62
CA ASP A 51 -4.96 -14.18 -9.98
C ASP A 51 -3.82 -14.40 -8.97
N HIS A 52 -3.52 -15.66 -8.67
CA HIS A 52 -2.43 -16.05 -7.77
C HIS A 52 -1.11 -16.02 -8.55
N ILE A 53 -0.74 -14.83 -9.01
CA ILE A 53 0.44 -14.56 -9.84
C ILE A 53 1.22 -13.39 -9.25
N SER A 54 2.49 -13.30 -9.62
CA SER A 54 3.28 -12.11 -9.33
C SER A 54 2.87 -10.97 -10.26
N GLY A 55 2.92 -9.74 -9.77
CA GLY A 55 2.74 -8.53 -10.58
C GLY A 55 1.97 -7.46 -9.82
N TYR A 56 0.80 -7.82 -9.27
CA TYR A 56 0.01 -6.84 -8.53
C TYR A 56 0.63 -6.41 -7.21
N TYR A 57 0.48 -5.12 -6.92
CA TYR A 57 0.74 -4.53 -5.61
C TYR A 57 -0.46 -3.69 -5.16
N PHE A 58 -1.06 -4.10 -4.05
CA PHE A 58 -2.18 -3.41 -3.40
C PHE A 58 -1.64 -2.70 -2.16
N ALA A 59 -1.55 -1.37 -2.19
CA ALA A 59 -0.78 -0.63 -1.20
C ALA A 59 -1.43 0.67 -0.74
N GLN A 60 -1.07 1.07 0.46
CA GLN A 60 -1.35 2.38 1.03
C GLN A 60 -0.01 3.08 1.27
N GLN A 61 0.06 4.33 0.83
CA GLN A 61 1.20 5.21 1.06
C GLN A 61 0.96 6.01 2.34
N PHE A 62 2.02 6.48 2.97
CA PHE A 62 1.96 7.42 4.09
C PHE A 62 3.23 8.26 4.14
N ALA A 63 3.12 9.52 4.57
CA ALA A 63 4.26 10.41 4.76
C ALA A 63 4.53 10.63 6.25
N PHE A 64 5.77 11.01 6.58
CA PHE A 64 6.15 11.40 7.93
C PHE A 64 6.29 12.91 8.05
N ILE A 65 6.04 13.43 9.25
CA ILE A 65 6.36 14.83 9.55
C ILE A 65 7.88 15.00 9.54
N ASN A 66 8.37 16.10 8.96
CA ASN A 66 9.80 16.41 8.79
C ASN A 66 10.58 15.36 7.98
N SER A 67 9.93 14.72 7.01
CA SER A 67 10.57 13.86 6.01
C SER A 67 10.06 14.19 4.62
N GLY A 68 10.96 14.22 3.63
CA GLY A 68 10.60 14.33 2.21
C GLY A 68 10.24 12.98 1.57
N ASP A 69 10.43 11.87 2.29
CA ASP A 69 10.21 10.52 1.79
C ASP A 69 8.79 10.03 2.12
N VAL A 70 8.36 9.02 1.35
CA VAL A 70 7.08 8.34 1.52
C VAL A 70 7.30 6.87 1.86
N GLY A 71 6.55 6.39 2.85
CA GLY A 71 6.46 4.99 3.20
C GLY A 71 5.29 4.31 2.49
N TYR A 72 5.41 3.00 2.30
CA TYR A 72 4.40 2.16 1.66
C TYR A 72 4.18 0.91 2.50
N THR A 73 2.93 0.47 2.61
CA THR A 73 2.59 -0.85 3.14
C THR A 73 1.49 -1.46 2.30
N GLY A 74 1.54 -2.78 2.12
CA GLY A 74 0.61 -3.44 1.21
C GLY A 74 0.88 -4.92 1.06
N LEU A 75 0.14 -5.53 0.13
CA LEU A 75 0.15 -6.96 -0.14
C LEU A 75 0.40 -7.20 -1.64
N GLN A 76 1.19 -8.23 -1.95
CA GLN A 76 1.44 -8.68 -3.31
C GLN A 76 1.08 -10.17 -3.42
N PRO A 77 0.07 -10.55 -4.22
CA PRO A 77 -0.16 -11.93 -4.58
C PRO A 77 1.09 -12.59 -5.16
N ARG A 78 1.23 -13.87 -4.87
CA ARG A 78 2.28 -14.74 -5.40
C ARG A 78 1.66 -16.06 -5.86
N PRO A 79 2.35 -16.80 -6.74
CA PRO A 79 2.00 -18.18 -7.04
C PRO A 79 1.74 -18.98 -5.77
N ASN A 80 0.75 -19.88 -5.84
CA ASN A 80 0.45 -20.80 -4.76
C ASN A 80 1.71 -21.56 -4.35
N GLN A 81 1.90 -21.70 -3.04
CA GLN A 81 2.93 -22.56 -2.47
C GLN A 81 2.23 -23.72 -1.76
N ASN A 82 2.51 -24.96 -2.17
CA ASN A 82 1.89 -26.16 -1.61
C ASN A 82 0.34 -26.11 -1.65
N GLY A 83 -0.22 -25.59 -2.75
CA GLY A 83 -1.67 -25.44 -2.94
C GLY A 83 -2.32 -24.31 -2.11
N LYS A 84 -1.54 -23.51 -1.38
CA LYS A 84 -2.05 -22.41 -0.55
C LYS A 84 -1.69 -21.05 -1.14
N PRO A 85 -2.58 -20.04 -1.02
CA PRO A 85 -2.28 -18.70 -1.45
C PRO A 85 -1.18 -18.05 -0.60
N VAL A 86 -0.34 -17.23 -1.24
CA VAL A 86 0.77 -16.52 -0.61
C VAL A 86 0.68 -15.02 -0.93
N LEU A 87 0.89 -14.19 0.08
CA LEU A 87 0.84 -12.73 -0.01
C LEU A 87 2.12 -12.13 0.57
N GLN A 88 2.99 -11.62 -0.28
CA GLN A 88 4.19 -10.94 0.19
C GLN A 88 3.85 -9.54 0.71
N GLY A 89 4.33 -9.21 1.90
CA GLY A 89 4.23 -7.86 2.44
C GLY A 89 5.52 -7.06 2.23
N ALA A 90 5.39 -5.75 2.10
CA ALA A 90 6.51 -4.83 1.96
C ALA A 90 6.79 -4.07 3.28
N PRO A 91 8.07 -3.81 3.65
CA PRO A 91 9.31 -4.19 2.94
C PRO A 91 9.76 -5.65 3.16
N ARG A 92 9.71 -6.42 2.06
CA ARG A 92 10.20 -7.78 1.79
C ARG A 92 10.33 -8.72 3.01
N ARG A 93 9.21 -9.34 3.39
CA ARG A 93 9.17 -10.76 3.77
C ARG A 93 7.98 -11.46 3.14
N THR A 94 8.21 -12.67 2.61
CA THR A 94 7.15 -13.57 2.17
C THR A 94 6.31 -13.92 3.38
N ALA A 95 5.11 -13.37 3.47
CA ALA A 95 4.11 -13.79 4.44
C ALA A 95 3.18 -14.77 3.73
N THR A 96 2.89 -15.91 4.34
CA THR A 96 1.72 -16.67 3.93
C THR A 96 0.52 -16.01 4.61
N ALA A 97 0.10 -14.83 4.14
CA ALA A 97 -1.20 -14.29 4.56
C ALA A 97 -2.27 -14.95 3.67
N PRO A 98 -3.35 -15.50 4.24
CA PRO A 98 -4.42 -16.07 3.45
C PRO A 98 -5.02 -14.97 2.57
N LEU A 99 -5.33 -15.29 1.31
CA LEU A 99 -6.24 -14.47 0.53
C LEU A 99 -7.54 -14.33 1.32
N GLY A 100 -7.94 -13.09 1.60
CA GLY A 100 -9.05 -12.81 2.50
C GLY A 100 -8.92 -11.48 3.22
N ARG A 101 -9.88 -11.21 4.12
CA ARG A 101 -9.98 -9.95 4.87
C ARG A 101 -8.75 -9.73 5.74
N THR A 102 -7.87 -8.86 5.28
CA THR A 102 -6.60 -8.53 5.92
C THR A 102 -6.62 -7.05 6.31
N ALA A 103 -5.80 -6.67 7.28
CA ALA A 103 -5.44 -5.28 7.51
C ALA A 103 -3.92 -5.17 7.52
N VAL A 104 -3.38 -4.07 7.01
CA VAL A 104 -1.95 -3.76 7.11
C VAL A 104 -1.77 -2.61 8.10
N GLN A 105 -1.01 -2.87 9.16
CA GLN A 105 -0.71 -1.92 10.21
C GLN A 105 0.73 -1.45 10.09
N VAL A 106 0.93 -0.15 10.27
CA VAL A 106 2.24 0.46 10.46
C VAL A 106 2.25 1.09 11.84
N LYS A 107 3.20 0.68 12.68
CA LYS A 107 3.27 1.12 14.08
C LYS A 107 4.71 1.45 14.47
N ARG A 108 4.89 2.56 15.17
CA ARG A 108 6.16 2.94 15.78
C ARG A 108 6.47 2.02 16.97
N ASN A 109 7.69 1.51 17.00
CA ASN A 109 8.27 0.74 18.08
C ASN A 109 9.47 1.53 18.66
N GLY A 110 9.34 2.03 19.89
CA GLY A 110 10.33 2.94 20.47
C GLY A 110 10.29 4.33 19.80
N SER A 111 11.46 4.96 19.63
CA SER A 111 11.57 6.34 19.15
C SER A 111 11.60 6.47 17.62
N SER A 112 12.23 5.53 16.91
CA SER A 112 12.53 5.67 15.48
C SER A 112 12.26 4.44 14.61
N VAL A 113 11.99 3.28 15.20
CA VAL A 113 11.72 2.05 14.44
C VAL A 113 10.24 1.99 14.08
N TRP A 114 9.92 1.69 12.82
CA TRP A 114 8.56 1.50 12.32
C TRP A 114 8.39 0.08 11.80
N VAL A 115 7.29 -0.55 12.19
CA VAL A 115 7.01 -1.96 11.92
C VAL A 115 5.71 -2.09 11.15
N GLY A 116 5.80 -2.76 10.00
CA GLY A 116 4.67 -3.21 9.19
C GLY A 116 4.20 -4.59 9.64
N THR A 117 2.88 -4.76 9.83
CA THR A 117 2.25 -6.02 10.21
C THR A 117 1.02 -6.28 9.33
N ALA A 118 0.95 -7.44 8.68
CA ALA A 118 -0.29 -7.96 8.10
C ALA A 118 -1.10 -8.67 9.19
N ILE A 119 -2.39 -8.37 9.26
CA ILE A 119 -3.31 -8.85 10.30
C ILE A 119 -4.47 -9.55 9.60
N GLY A 120 -4.63 -10.86 9.83
CA GLY A 120 -5.83 -11.58 9.44
C GLY A 120 -6.99 -11.13 10.31
N THR A 121 -7.97 -10.42 9.74
CA THR A 121 -9.05 -9.81 10.53
C THR A 121 -10.07 -10.82 11.06
N VAL A 122 -10.11 -12.02 10.46
CA VAL A 122 -10.96 -13.14 10.91
C VAL A 122 -10.27 -13.97 11.99
N THR A 123 -8.98 -14.28 11.80
CA THR A 123 -8.23 -15.19 12.69
C THR A 123 -7.50 -14.47 13.82
N GLY A 124 -7.33 -13.15 13.71
CA GLY A 124 -6.44 -12.37 14.56
C GLY A 124 -4.95 -12.63 14.32
N ALA A 125 -4.59 -13.49 13.35
CA ALA A 125 -3.20 -13.85 13.07
C ALA A 125 -2.42 -12.61 12.63
N ARG A 126 -1.21 -12.44 13.17
CA ARG A 126 -0.34 -11.29 12.90
C ARG A 126 0.96 -11.76 12.28
N VAL A 127 1.32 -11.17 11.15
CA VAL A 127 2.55 -11.50 10.42
C VAL A 127 3.35 -10.23 10.23
N HIS A 128 4.58 -10.23 10.73
CA HIS A 128 5.53 -9.15 10.48
C HIS A 128 5.90 -9.13 8.98
N ILE A 129 5.69 -7.98 8.32
CA ILE A 129 5.94 -7.82 6.88
C ILE A 129 7.12 -6.91 6.55
N GLY A 130 7.72 -6.26 7.56
CA GLY A 130 8.95 -5.50 7.42
C GLY A 130 9.09 -4.42 8.48
N SER A 131 10.30 -3.92 8.64
CA SER A 131 10.61 -2.81 9.55
C SER A 131 11.72 -1.93 8.98
N TYR A 132 11.74 -0.67 9.40
CA TYR A 132 12.81 0.28 9.06
C TYR A 132 12.97 1.31 10.19
N THR A 133 14.15 1.92 10.25
CA THR A 133 14.48 2.95 11.22
C THR A 133 14.53 4.30 10.51
N LEU A 134 13.82 5.29 11.03
CA LEU A 134 13.89 6.66 10.51
C LEU A 134 14.99 7.48 11.20
N PRO A 135 15.58 8.46 10.52
CA PRO A 135 16.54 9.39 11.14
C PRO A 135 15.95 10.14 12.33
N ALA A 136 16.82 10.66 13.20
CA ALA A 136 16.41 11.54 14.30
C ALA A 136 15.74 12.81 13.76
N GLY A 137 14.73 13.33 14.49
CA GLY A 137 13.97 14.53 14.09
C GLY A 137 12.73 14.24 13.24
N VAL A 138 12.57 13.02 12.71
CA VAL A 138 11.38 12.61 11.97
C VAL A 138 10.21 12.35 12.93
N GLY A 139 9.07 13.00 12.64
CA GLY A 139 7.84 12.88 13.42
C GLY A 139 7.02 11.63 13.10
N GLY A 140 5.77 11.64 13.54
CA GLY A 140 4.78 10.61 13.26
C GLY A 140 4.24 10.69 11.83
N ILE A 141 3.30 9.81 11.54
CA ILE A 141 2.62 9.72 10.24
C ILE A 141 1.69 10.92 10.08
N GLN A 142 1.71 11.54 8.90
CA GLN A 142 0.84 12.65 8.53
C GLN A 142 -0.63 12.21 8.41
N SER A 143 -1.54 13.18 8.46
CA SER A 143 -2.99 12.93 8.50
C SER A 143 -3.62 12.52 7.16
N ARG A 144 -2.88 12.52 6.05
CA ARG A 144 -3.41 12.17 4.73
C ARG A 144 -2.32 11.63 3.82
N GLN A 145 -2.70 10.72 2.92
CA GLN A 145 -1.87 10.32 1.78
C GLN A 145 -2.69 9.55 0.74
N ALA A 146 -2.02 9.00 -0.27
CA ALA A 146 -2.59 8.15 -1.31
C ALA A 146 -2.55 6.65 -0.99
N GLY A 147 -3.23 5.87 -1.82
CA GLY A 147 -3.12 4.43 -1.96
C GLY A 147 -3.28 4.03 -3.42
N PHE A 148 -2.89 2.81 -3.76
CA PHE A 148 -2.92 2.35 -5.14
C PHE A 148 -3.08 0.84 -5.30
N VAL A 149 -3.52 0.46 -6.49
CA VAL A 149 -3.35 -0.86 -7.08
C VAL A 149 -2.52 -0.69 -8.34
N GLU A 150 -1.37 -1.34 -8.38
CA GLU A 150 -0.42 -1.26 -9.49
C GLU A 150 -0.11 -2.64 -10.04
N TRP A 151 -0.06 -2.75 -11.36
CA TRP A 151 0.52 -3.91 -12.04
C TRP A 151 2.00 -3.64 -12.26
N TYR A 152 2.83 -4.43 -11.59
CA TYR A 152 4.26 -4.27 -11.61
C TYR A 152 4.95 -5.63 -11.76
N PRO A 153 5.12 -6.12 -13.01
CA PRO A 153 5.63 -7.46 -13.28
C PRO A 153 7.12 -7.66 -12.90
N TRP A 154 7.79 -6.64 -12.35
CA TRP A 154 9.17 -6.61 -11.82
C TRP A 154 10.23 -7.24 -12.74
N ASN A 155 11.20 -6.46 -13.24
CA ASN A 155 12.33 -6.87 -14.09
C ASN A 155 11.99 -7.62 -15.41
N GLY A 156 10.75 -8.05 -15.64
CA GLY A 156 10.31 -8.67 -16.89
C GLY A 156 9.91 -7.66 -17.98
N GLY A 157 9.85 -6.36 -17.64
CA GLY A 157 9.22 -5.35 -18.47
C GLY A 157 7.71 -5.54 -18.57
N GLU A 158 6.99 -4.49 -18.94
CA GLU A 158 5.57 -4.63 -19.31
C GLU A 158 5.45 -5.20 -20.72
N PRO A 159 4.57 -6.18 -20.95
CA PRO A 159 4.33 -6.67 -22.30
C PRO A 159 3.74 -5.54 -23.17
N PRO A 160 3.98 -5.54 -24.49
CA PRO A 160 3.26 -4.68 -25.41
C PRO A 160 1.73 -4.82 -25.22
N ASN A 161 1.01 -3.70 -25.32
CA ASN A 161 -0.44 -3.62 -25.11
C ASN A 161 -0.91 -4.17 -23.74
N HIS A 162 -0.14 -3.92 -22.67
CA HIS A 162 -0.44 -4.47 -21.35
C HIS A 162 -1.84 -4.12 -20.83
N CYS A 163 -2.39 -2.93 -21.12
CA CYS A 163 -3.74 -2.55 -20.69
C CYS A 163 -4.83 -3.50 -21.24
N ALA A 164 -4.63 -4.05 -22.45
CA ALA A 164 -5.54 -5.01 -23.07
C ALA A 164 -5.35 -6.45 -22.56
N ARG A 165 -4.38 -6.67 -21.67
CA ARG A 165 -4.00 -7.99 -21.12
C ARG A 165 -3.94 -7.97 -19.60
N LEU A 166 -4.42 -6.90 -18.98
CA LEU A 166 -4.33 -6.69 -17.55
C LEU A 166 -5.14 -7.78 -16.82
N PRO A 167 -4.52 -8.60 -15.95
CA PRO A 167 -5.24 -9.62 -15.20
C PRO A 167 -6.33 -8.98 -14.33
N TYR A 168 -7.45 -9.67 -14.10
CA TYR A 168 -8.52 -9.07 -13.30
C TYR A 168 -8.11 -8.94 -11.83
N GLN A 169 -8.54 -7.85 -11.20
CA GLN A 169 -8.53 -7.72 -9.75
C GLN A 169 -9.80 -7.04 -9.25
N LYS A 170 -10.20 -7.41 -8.04
CA LYS A 170 -11.23 -6.75 -7.23
C LYS A 170 -10.74 -6.61 -5.80
N THR A 171 -10.69 -5.38 -5.31
CA THR A 171 -10.13 -5.05 -4.00
C THR A 171 -11.00 -4.07 -3.24
N LEU A 172 -11.07 -4.27 -1.92
CA LEU A 172 -11.73 -3.38 -0.97
C LEU A 172 -10.68 -2.68 -0.12
N PHE A 173 -10.73 -1.34 -0.09
CA PHE A 173 -9.98 -0.52 0.86
C PHE A 173 -10.96 0.08 1.87
N GLY A 174 -10.78 -0.26 3.15
CA GLY A 174 -11.59 0.29 4.23
C GLY A 174 -11.11 1.68 4.65
N HIS A 175 -11.89 2.34 5.52
CA HIS A 175 -11.40 3.52 6.23
C HIS A 175 -10.21 3.16 7.11
N PRO A 176 -9.10 3.93 7.07
CA PRO A 176 -8.01 3.70 7.99
C PRO A 176 -8.45 3.98 9.42
N TYR A 177 -7.76 3.40 10.38
CA TYR A 177 -7.94 3.72 11.80
C TYR A 177 -6.61 3.71 12.53
N THR A 178 -6.58 4.31 13.71
CA THR A 178 -5.40 4.47 14.56
C THR A 178 -5.81 4.30 16.02
N THR A 179 -4.86 4.05 16.92
CA THR A 179 -5.14 4.01 18.35
C THR A 179 -5.32 5.39 18.98
N HIS A 180 -5.00 6.46 18.27
CA HIS A 180 -5.24 7.82 18.75
C HIS A 180 -6.74 8.10 18.92
N LEU A 181 -7.15 8.43 20.15
CA LEU A 181 -8.55 8.55 20.52
C LEU A 181 -9.25 9.69 19.75
N GLY A 182 -10.46 9.43 19.26
CA GLY A 182 -11.26 10.41 18.53
C GLY A 182 -10.79 10.67 17.09
N SER A 183 -9.73 10.00 16.61
CA SER A 183 -9.36 10.05 15.21
C SER A 183 -10.36 9.29 14.34
N VAL A 184 -10.80 9.92 13.25
CA VAL A 184 -11.71 9.29 12.28
C VAL A 184 -11.02 9.23 10.93
N GLY A 185 -10.84 8.02 10.41
CA GLY A 185 -10.29 7.82 9.07
C GLY A 185 -11.35 7.85 7.99
N THR A 186 -10.96 8.25 6.79
CA THR A 186 -11.82 8.26 5.60
C THR A 186 -11.00 7.81 4.40
N GLN A 187 -11.63 7.06 3.50
CA GLN A 187 -11.06 6.57 2.25
C GLN A 187 -11.88 7.18 1.12
N SER A 188 -11.21 7.77 0.14
CA SER A 188 -11.86 8.37 -1.03
C SER A 188 -12.37 7.28 -1.97
N LEU A 189 -13.23 7.69 -2.90
CA LEU A 189 -13.47 6.88 -4.08
C LEU A 189 -12.17 6.70 -4.86
N ALA A 190 -12.06 5.54 -5.52
CA ALA A 190 -10.94 5.23 -6.38
C ALA A 190 -11.04 6.00 -7.72
N TYR A 191 -9.94 6.10 -8.44
CA TYR A 191 -9.86 6.69 -9.77
C TYR A 191 -8.78 5.98 -10.60
N GLU A 192 -8.91 6.00 -11.92
CA GLU A 192 -7.83 5.55 -12.80
C GLU A 192 -6.73 6.61 -12.84
N TYR A 193 -5.48 6.17 -12.85
CA TYR A 193 -4.31 7.00 -13.13
C TYR A 193 -3.33 6.19 -13.97
N GLY A 194 -2.22 6.80 -14.43
CA GLY A 194 -1.25 6.12 -15.29
C GLY A 194 -1.63 6.13 -16.77
N ASP A 195 -1.07 5.20 -17.54
CA ASP A 195 -1.24 5.11 -18.99
C ASP A 195 -2.43 4.24 -19.43
N CYS A 196 -2.95 3.39 -18.56
CA CYS A 196 -4.16 2.60 -18.83
C CYS A 196 -5.48 3.33 -18.60
N VAL A 197 -5.47 4.62 -18.27
CA VAL A 197 -6.68 5.43 -18.04
C VAL A 197 -7.63 5.31 -19.23
N GLY A 198 -8.85 4.83 -18.98
CA GLY A 198 -9.89 4.69 -20.00
C GLY A 198 -9.67 3.52 -20.95
N GLN A 199 -8.62 2.71 -20.76
CA GLN A 199 -8.30 1.53 -21.57
C GLN A 199 -8.68 0.21 -20.87
N VAL A 200 -8.84 0.23 -19.55
CA VAL A 200 -9.23 -0.91 -18.74
C VAL A 200 -10.73 -0.88 -18.40
N ALA A 201 -11.27 -2.02 -18.01
CA ALA A 201 -12.61 -2.13 -17.47
C ALA A 201 -12.59 -1.75 -15.98
N PHE A 202 -12.48 -0.46 -15.68
CA PHE A 202 -12.46 0.04 -14.31
C PHE A 202 -13.88 0.26 -13.77
N LYS A 203 -14.17 -0.27 -12.58
CA LYS A 203 -15.37 0.08 -11.81
C LYS A 203 -15.02 0.39 -10.37
N LYS A 204 -15.84 1.24 -9.75
CA LYS A 204 -15.70 1.68 -8.38
C LYS A 204 -17.06 1.85 -7.70
N LYS A 205 -17.11 1.61 -6.40
CA LYS A 205 -18.29 1.95 -5.57
C LYS A 205 -17.91 2.21 -4.12
N ARG A 206 -18.73 2.98 -3.42
CA ARG A 206 -18.64 3.11 -1.95
C ARG A 206 -19.19 1.85 -1.29
N LEU A 207 -18.58 1.45 -0.18
CA LEU A 207 -19.07 0.35 0.63
C LEU A 207 -20.02 0.88 1.71
N LEU A 208 -21.12 0.16 1.96
CA LEU A 208 -22.09 0.51 3.01
C LEU A 208 -21.46 0.53 4.41
N ILE A 209 -20.47 -0.34 4.63
CA ILE A 209 -19.73 -0.46 5.90
C ILE A 209 -18.55 0.52 6.01
N GLY A 210 -18.44 1.47 5.08
CA GLY A 210 -17.31 2.38 4.96
C GLY A 210 -16.18 1.82 4.07
N GLY A 211 -15.48 2.72 3.38
CA GLY A 211 -14.44 2.39 2.41
C GLY A 211 -14.93 2.36 0.95
N VAL A 212 -14.10 1.76 0.08
CA VAL A 212 -14.26 1.73 -1.36
C VAL A 212 -13.94 0.34 -1.92
N GLU A 213 -14.75 -0.09 -2.87
CA GLU A 213 -14.41 -1.18 -3.80
C GLU A 213 -13.86 -0.57 -5.08
N ASN A 214 -12.80 -1.18 -5.60
CA ASN A 214 -12.33 -0.97 -6.94
C ASN A 214 -12.07 -2.31 -7.62
N ASN A 215 -12.33 -2.36 -8.92
CA ASN A 215 -11.94 -3.49 -9.75
C ASN A 215 -11.44 -2.98 -11.10
N CYS A 216 -10.45 -3.68 -11.65
CA CYS A 216 -9.89 -3.40 -12.95
C CYS A 216 -9.43 -4.70 -13.62
N GLY A 217 -9.50 -4.71 -14.94
CA GLY A 217 -9.05 -5.77 -15.85
C GLY A 217 -9.12 -5.25 -17.28
N PHE A 218 -8.82 -6.06 -18.28
CA PHE A 218 -8.94 -5.61 -19.67
C PHE A 218 -10.42 -5.48 -20.11
N LYS A 219 -10.70 -4.62 -21.09
CA LYS A 219 -12.05 -4.47 -21.65
C LYS A 219 -12.51 -5.74 -22.35
N GLY A 220 -13.74 -6.18 -22.08
CA GLY A 220 -14.30 -7.42 -22.63
C GLY A 220 -14.01 -8.67 -21.79
N GLN A 221 -13.31 -8.52 -20.68
CA GLN A 221 -13.15 -9.59 -19.70
C GLN A 221 -14.50 -9.89 -19.02
N THR A 222 -14.91 -11.16 -19.01
CA THR A 222 -16.13 -11.61 -18.33
C THR A 222 -16.02 -11.46 -16.82
N GLY A 223 -17.06 -10.92 -16.17
CA GLY A 223 -17.07 -10.69 -14.72
C GLY A 223 -16.64 -9.28 -14.29
N VAL A 224 -16.32 -8.39 -15.24
CA VAL A 224 -16.06 -6.97 -14.98
C VAL A 224 -17.30 -6.12 -15.10
#